data_AF-A0A832XIF9-F1
#
_entry.id   AF-A0A832XIF9-F1
#
_cell.length_a   1.000
_cell.length_b   1.000
_cell.length_c   1.000
_cell.angle_alpha   90.00
_cell.angle_beta   90.00
_cell.angle_gamma   90.00
#
_symmetry.space_group_name_H-M   'P 1'
#
loop_
_entity.id
_entity.type
_entity.pdbx_description
1 polymer ?
#
loop_
_entity_poly.entity_id
_entity_poly.type
_entity_poly.pdbx_seq_one_letter_code
_entity_poly.pdbx_strand_id
1 'polypeptide(L)'
;MAHDATSLESDLRRIRTSISGSIDKETGKVNQEEVNAQAEKLKEWIADFENLYIDRSRQRPREADEISHKGRELNEEAWHTYETLIDFGLVAGEPPAPVGYGMLPSGYVNPQTKSTVVTLLRDLLNNYIKFRKTTLKQ
;
A
#
# COMPACT_ATOMS: atom_id res chain seq x y z
N MET A 1 -11.71 16.75 3.73
CA MET A 1 -11.17 17.45 2.54
C MET A 1 -10.92 16.37 1.51
N ALA A 2 -11.41 16.48 0.28
CA ALA A 2 -11.17 15.44 -0.73
C ALA A 2 -9.66 15.41 -1.04
N HIS A 3 -8.98 14.30 -0.77
CA HIS A 3 -7.58 14.13 -1.16
C HIS A 3 -7.50 14.16 -2.70
N ASP A 4 -6.80 15.14 -3.25
CA ASP A 4 -6.55 15.19 -4.69
C ASP A 4 -5.51 14.14 -5.11
N ALA A 5 -5.42 13.86 -6.41
CA ALA A 5 -4.55 12.79 -6.92
C ALA A 5 -3.05 13.04 -6.64
N THR A 6 -2.63 14.28 -6.46
CA THR A 6 -1.22 14.60 -6.17
C THR A 6 -0.90 14.41 -4.68
N SER A 7 -1.88 14.70 -3.83
CA SER A 7 -1.81 14.47 -2.38
C SER A 7 -1.72 12.98 -2.10
N LEU A 8 -2.58 12.17 -2.72
CA LEU A 8 -2.53 10.71 -2.62
C LEU A 8 -1.20 10.13 -3.12
N GLU A 9 -0.59 10.67 -4.19
CA GLU A 9 0.75 10.24 -4.59
C GLU A 9 1.77 10.51 -3.48
N SER A 10 1.71 11.70 -2.89
CA SER A 10 2.64 12.12 -1.84
C SER A 10 2.49 11.28 -0.57
N ASP A 11 1.25 10.94 -0.20
CA ASP A 11 0.95 10.10 0.95
C ASP A 11 1.46 8.68 0.73
N LEU A 12 1.21 8.08 -0.43
CA LEU A 12 1.71 6.75 -0.77
C LEU A 12 3.25 6.69 -0.81
N ARG A 13 3.91 7.76 -1.30
CA ARG A 13 5.38 7.90 -1.22
C ARG A 13 5.88 7.90 0.22
N ARG A 14 5.20 8.60 1.12
CA ARG A 14 5.55 8.66 2.56
C ARG A 14 5.35 7.31 3.23
N ILE A 15 4.21 6.66 3.00
CA ILE A 15 3.89 5.32 3.53
C ILE A 15 4.98 4.32 3.11
N ARG A 16 5.27 4.25 1.79
CA ARG A 16 6.33 3.39 1.26
C ARG A 16 7.68 3.64 1.95
N THR A 17 8.07 4.90 2.05
CA THR A 17 9.38 5.28 2.60
C THR A 17 9.47 4.90 4.07
N SER A 18 8.41 5.17 4.84
CA SER A 18 8.38 4.86 6.26
C SER A 18 8.40 3.35 6.51
N ILE A 19 7.50 2.56 5.92
CA ILE A 19 7.48 1.10 6.09
C ILE A 19 8.83 0.47 5.70
N SER A 20 9.43 0.91 4.60
CA SER A 20 10.74 0.42 4.15
C SER A 20 11.88 0.75 5.11
N GLY A 21 11.79 1.90 5.80
CA GLY A 21 12.75 2.38 6.79
C GLY A 21 12.57 1.72 8.16
N SER A 22 11.36 1.26 8.46
CA SER A 22 10.99 0.66 9.75
C SER A 22 11.37 -0.80 9.89
N ILE A 23 11.91 -1.43 8.85
CA ILE A 23 12.44 -2.80 8.90
C ILE A 23 13.96 -2.72 8.84
N ASP A 24 14.66 -3.23 9.85
CA ASP A 24 16.12 -3.29 9.86
C ASP A 24 16.62 -4.31 8.81
N LYS A 25 17.62 -3.94 8.01
CA LYS A 25 18.06 -4.78 6.87
C LYS A 25 18.90 -5.98 7.30
N GLU A 26 19.61 -5.86 8.41
CA GLU A 26 20.61 -6.84 8.87
C GLU A 26 19.99 -7.81 9.87
N THR A 27 19.15 -7.28 10.76
CA THR A 27 18.55 -8.03 11.87
C THR A 27 17.11 -8.45 11.60
N GLY A 28 16.43 -7.85 10.62
CA GLY A 28 15.00 -8.08 10.35
C GLY A 28 14.07 -7.52 11.42
N LYS A 29 14.60 -6.76 12.39
CA LYS A 29 13.82 -6.11 13.45
C LYS A 29 12.88 -5.07 12.87
N VAL A 30 11.64 -5.08 13.33
CA VAL A 30 10.58 -4.18 12.85
C VAL A 30 10.25 -3.15 13.92
N ASN A 31 10.17 -1.87 13.53
CA ASN A 31 9.50 -0.86 14.32
C ASN A 31 7.98 -1.01 14.16
N GLN A 32 7.40 -1.84 15.02
CA GLN A 32 5.99 -2.23 14.95
C GLN A 32 5.02 -1.05 15.06
N GLU A 33 5.32 -0.08 15.91
CA GLU A 33 4.50 1.11 16.11
C GLU A 33 4.40 1.92 14.81
N GLU A 34 5.53 2.17 14.17
CA GLU A 34 5.56 2.91 12.91
C GLU A 34 4.91 2.13 11.78
N VAL A 35 5.16 0.83 11.64
CA VAL A 35 4.52 0.04 10.58
C VAL A 35 3.00 -0.02 10.76
N ASN A 36 2.50 -0.20 11.97
CA ASN A 36 1.06 -0.15 12.26
C ASN A 36 0.46 1.21 11.89
N ALA A 37 1.11 2.31 12.29
CA ALA A 37 0.64 3.66 11.98
C ALA A 37 0.57 3.92 10.47
N GLN A 38 1.52 3.37 9.70
CA GLN A 38 1.54 3.52 8.24
C GLN A 38 0.60 2.54 7.53
N ALA A 39 0.32 1.38 8.11
CA ALA A 39 -0.69 0.45 7.60
C ALA A 39 -2.11 1.04 7.73
N GLU A 40 -2.42 1.71 8.85
CA GLU A 40 -3.68 2.45 9.00
C GLU A 40 -3.80 3.57 7.96
N LYS A 41 -2.73 4.33 7.74
CA LYS A 41 -2.70 5.35 6.67
C LYS A 41 -2.85 4.75 5.27
N LEU A 42 -2.33 3.55 5.02
CA LEU A 42 -2.53 2.85 3.75
C LEU A 42 -4.01 2.49 3.57
N LYS A 43 -4.68 2.03 4.64
CA LYS A 43 -6.12 1.74 4.63
C LYS A 43 -6.97 3.00 4.39
N GLU A 44 -6.62 4.11 5.02
CA GLU A 44 -7.24 5.41 4.73
C GLU A 44 -7.01 5.85 3.28
N TRP A 45 -5.78 5.71 2.79
CA TRP A 45 -5.41 6.01 1.40
C TRP A 45 -6.23 5.19 0.40
N ILE A 46 -6.47 3.92 0.68
CA ILE A 46 -7.29 3.03 -0.15
C ILE A 46 -8.72 3.57 -0.26
N ALA A 47 -9.33 3.96 0.85
CA ALA A 47 -10.68 4.52 0.86
C ALA A 47 -10.75 5.87 0.12
N ASP A 48 -9.75 6.73 0.30
CA ASP A 48 -9.68 8.01 -0.41
C ASP A 48 -9.45 7.83 -1.92
N PHE A 49 -8.64 6.85 -2.30
CA PHE A 49 -8.43 6.49 -3.69
C PHE A 49 -9.71 5.95 -4.34
N GLU A 50 -10.48 5.13 -3.62
CA GLU A 50 -11.78 4.65 -4.08
C GLU A 50 -12.73 5.80 -4.41
N ASN A 51 -12.88 6.73 -3.47
CA ASN A 51 -13.69 7.92 -3.68
C ASN A 51 -13.18 8.74 -4.88
N LEU A 52 -11.86 8.89 -5.03
CA LEU A 52 -11.27 9.63 -6.14
C LEU A 52 -11.67 9.04 -7.50
N TYR A 53 -11.47 7.74 -7.74
CA TYR A 53 -11.76 7.20 -9.08
C TYR A 53 -13.27 7.14 -9.37
N ILE A 54 -14.12 6.96 -8.36
CA ILE A 54 -15.58 7.01 -8.49
C ILE A 54 -16.03 8.42 -8.86
N ASP A 55 -15.52 9.44 -8.18
CA ASP A 55 -15.91 10.82 -8.47
C ASP A 55 -15.37 11.27 -9.83
N ARG A 56 -14.16 10.84 -10.20
CA ARG A 56 -13.58 11.14 -11.52
C ARG A 56 -14.34 10.48 -12.66
N SER A 57 -14.83 9.25 -12.48
CA SER A 57 -15.65 8.59 -13.50
C SER A 57 -16.99 9.31 -13.71
N ARG A 58 -17.62 9.80 -12.63
CA ARG A 58 -18.82 10.64 -12.70
C ARG A 58 -18.60 11.98 -13.40
N GLN A 59 -17.45 12.62 -13.16
CA GLN A 59 -17.09 13.90 -13.77
C GLN A 59 -16.70 13.77 -15.25
N ARG A 60 -16.21 12.60 -15.69
CA ARG A 60 -15.73 12.34 -17.05
C ARG A 60 -16.50 11.17 -17.69
N PRO A 61 -17.80 11.35 -18.01
CA PRO A 61 -18.67 10.26 -18.46
C PRO A 61 -18.19 9.55 -19.74
N ARG A 62 -17.45 10.23 -20.62
CA ARG A 62 -16.85 9.62 -21.82
C ARG A 62 -15.71 8.65 -21.53
N GLU A 63 -15.10 8.76 -20.36
CA GLU A 63 -13.93 7.98 -19.92
C GLU A 63 -14.27 7.18 -18.65
N ALA A 64 -15.55 7.15 -18.24
CA ALA A 64 -16.00 6.61 -16.97
C ALA A 64 -15.65 5.12 -16.83
N ASP A 65 -15.91 4.33 -17.88
CA ASP A 65 -15.63 2.90 -17.89
C ASP A 65 -14.14 2.62 -17.71
N GLU A 66 -13.27 3.37 -18.41
CA GLU A 66 -11.81 3.24 -18.30
C GLU A 66 -11.33 3.64 -16.90
N ILE A 67 -11.81 4.77 -16.36
CA ILE A 67 -11.45 5.25 -15.02
C ILE A 67 -11.89 4.25 -13.95
N SER A 68 -13.13 3.76 -14.01
CA SER A 68 -13.67 2.83 -13.03
C SER A 68 -13.08 1.43 -13.14
N HIS A 69 -12.71 0.98 -14.34
CA HIS A 69 -12.03 -0.31 -14.50
C HIS A 69 -10.62 -0.27 -13.95
N LYS A 70 -9.78 0.66 -14.44
CA LYS A 70 -8.39 0.81 -13.96
C LYS A 70 -8.31 1.22 -12.49
N GLY A 71 -9.28 2.01 -12.02
CA GLY A 71 -9.39 2.40 -10.62
C GLY A 71 -9.64 1.20 -9.71
N ARG A 72 -10.55 0.29 -10.11
CA ARG A 72 -10.81 -0.95 -9.37
C ARG A 72 -9.61 -1.89 -9.35
N GLU A 73 -8.96 -2.12 -10.49
CA GLU A 73 -7.74 -2.96 -10.54
C GLU A 73 -6.65 -2.47 -9.58
N LEU A 74 -6.42 -1.16 -9.55
CA LEU A 74 -5.43 -0.58 -8.64
C LEU A 74 -5.90 -0.61 -7.16
N ASN A 75 -7.20 -0.52 -6.91
CA ASN A 75 -7.76 -0.63 -5.56
C ASN A 75 -7.59 -2.06 -5.01
N GLU A 76 -7.85 -3.07 -5.84
CA GLU A 76 -7.60 -4.48 -5.53
C GLU A 76 -6.11 -4.73 -5.22
N GLU A 77 -5.20 -4.17 -6.02
CA GLU A 77 -3.75 -4.23 -5.76
C GLU A 77 -3.36 -3.57 -4.42
N ALA A 78 -4.00 -2.45 -4.08
CA ALA A 78 -3.75 -1.74 -2.83
C ALA A 78 -4.23 -2.54 -1.61
N TRP A 79 -5.41 -3.15 -1.69
CA TRP A 79 -5.89 -4.08 -0.67
C TRP A 79 -4.99 -5.31 -0.52
N HIS A 80 -4.58 -5.93 -1.63
CA HIS A 80 -3.65 -7.04 -1.60
C HIS A 80 -2.31 -6.66 -0.95
N THR A 81 -1.81 -5.45 -1.21
CA THR A 81 -0.61 -4.92 -0.55
C THR A 81 -0.81 -4.82 0.97
N TYR A 82 -1.94 -4.29 1.42
CA TYR A 82 -2.27 -4.20 2.84
C TYR A 82 -2.41 -5.58 3.51
N GLU A 83 -3.13 -6.51 2.89
CA GLU A 83 -3.28 -7.90 3.36
C GLU A 83 -1.93 -8.60 3.48
N THR A 84 -1.03 -8.38 2.51
CA THR A 84 0.32 -8.96 2.57
C THR A 84 1.14 -8.44 3.75
N LEU A 85 0.92 -7.19 4.19
CA LEU A 85 1.54 -6.70 5.42
C LEU A 85 1.03 -7.46 6.65
N ILE A 86 -0.25 -7.81 6.68
CA ILE A 86 -0.85 -8.62 7.75
C ILE A 86 -0.29 -10.04 7.73
N ASP A 87 -0.27 -10.70 6.56
CA ASP A 87 0.22 -12.08 6.39
C ASP A 87 1.67 -12.25 6.87
N PHE A 88 2.47 -11.20 6.68
CA PHE A 88 3.86 -11.15 7.14
C PHE A 88 4.02 -10.81 8.63
N GLY A 89 2.92 -10.64 9.37
CA GLY A 89 2.94 -10.23 10.77
C GLY A 89 3.50 -8.83 10.99
N LEU A 90 3.48 -7.99 9.96
CA LEU A 90 3.97 -6.61 10.02
C LEU A 90 2.94 -5.66 10.61
N VAL A 91 1.67 -6.03 10.64
CA VAL A 91 0.59 -5.28 11.29
C VAL A 91 0.15 -6.06 12.52
N ALA A 92 0.16 -5.42 13.69
CA ALA A 92 -0.14 -6.09 14.96
C ALA A 92 -1.62 -6.50 15.01
N GLY A 93 -1.87 -7.80 15.06
CA GLY A 93 -3.21 -8.37 15.15
C GLY A 93 -3.25 -9.88 14.91
N GLU A 94 -2.31 -10.40 14.11
CA GLU A 94 -2.24 -11.84 13.80
C GLU A 94 -0.81 -12.37 13.97
N PRO A 95 -0.64 -13.59 14.51
CA PRO A 95 0.68 -14.23 14.56
C PRO A 95 1.21 -14.40 13.12
N PRO A 96 2.50 -14.12 12.86
CA PRO A 96 3.06 -14.26 11.52
C PRO A 96 2.80 -15.69 11.00
N ALA A 97 2.35 -15.81 9.75
CA ALA A 97 2.15 -17.11 9.12
C ALA A 97 3.46 -17.92 9.22
N PRO A 98 3.40 -19.23 9.56
CA PRO A 98 4.61 -20.04 9.73
C PRO A 98 5.32 -20.24 8.40
N VAL A 99 6.29 -19.38 8.09
CA VAL A 99 7.19 -19.52 6.93
C VAL A 99 8.37 -20.40 7.30
N GLY A 100 8.21 -21.72 7.19
CA GLY A 100 9.24 -22.77 6.96
C GLY A 100 10.55 -22.85 7.79
N TYR A 101 10.87 -21.85 8.61
CA TYR A 101 12.14 -21.62 9.29
C TYR A 101 11.87 -21.15 10.72
N GLY A 102 11.18 -21.98 11.51
CA GLY A 102 10.88 -21.70 12.91
C GLY A 102 9.97 -20.49 13.14
N MET A 103 9.44 -20.36 14.36
CA MET A 103 8.75 -19.13 14.77
C MET A 103 9.81 -18.06 15.03
N LEU A 104 9.82 -17.00 14.21
CA LEU A 104 10.57 -15.79 14.55
C LEU A 104 9.93 -15.15 15.81
N PRO A 105 10.74 -14.56 16.71
CA PRO A 105 10.19 -13.79 17.82
C PRO A 105 9.34 -12.62 17.29
N SER A 106 8.31 -12.25 18.04
CA SER A 106 7.45 -11.11 17.71
C SER A 106 8.28 -9.84 17.43
N GLY A 107 7.92 -9.11 16.38
CA GLY A 107 8.65 -7.91 15.94
C GLY A 107 9.86 -8.18 15.05
N TYR A 108 10.02 -9.40 14.52
CA TYR A 108 11.03 -9.75 13.54
C TYR A 108 10.40 -10.36 12.29
N VAL A 109 10.95 -10.01 11.13
CA VAL A 109 10.62 -10.62 9.84
C VAL A 109 11.87 -11.16 9.15
N ASN A 110 11.69 -12.13 8.26
CA ASN A 110 12.79 -12.62 7.43
C ASN A 110 13.27 -11.48 6.50
N PRO A 111 14.59 -11.30 6.27
CA PRO A 111 15.11 -10.36 5.28
C PRO A 111 14.43 -10.46 3.90
N GLN A 112 14.00 -11.65 3.48
CA GLN A 112 13.26 -11.83 2.23
C GLN A 112 11.88 -11.16 2.26
N THR A 113 11.18 -11.18 3.39
CA THR A 113 9.91 -10.46 3.62
C THR A 113 10.07 -8.97 3.34
N LYS A 114 11.16 -8.37 3.80
CA LYS A 114 11.47 -6.96 3.52
C LYS A 114 11.52 -6.69 2.02
N SER A 115 12.21 -7.54 1.26
CA SER A 115 12.34 -7.35 -0.19
C SER A 115 10.98 -7.41 -0.91
N THR A 116 10.10 -8.32 -0.47
CA THR A 116 8.74 -8.45 -0.99
C THR A 116 7.91 -7.21 -0.67
N VAL A 117 7.89 -6.76 0.59
CA VAL A 117 7.12 -5.59 1.04
C VAL A 117 7.57 -4.31 0.33
N VAL A 118 8.88 -4.11 0.21
CA VAL A 118 9.44 -2.95 -0.51
C VAL A 118 9.04 -2.99 -1.99
N THR A 119 9.00 -4.17 -2.59
CA THR A 119 8.60 -4.37 -3.98
C THR A 119 7.11 -4.06 -4.16
N LEU A 120 6.24 -4.62 -3.34
CA LEU A 120 4.78 -4.36 -3.39
C LEU A 120 4.46 -2.87 -3.26
N LEU A 121 4.98 -2.21 -2.23
CA LEU A 121 4.75 -0.77 -2.01
C LEU A 121 5.34 0.11 -3.14
N ARG A 122 6.44 -0.33 -3.76
CA ARG A 122 7.02 0.36 -4.92
C ARG A 122 6.12 0.19 -6.14
N ASP A 123 5.64 -1.01 -6.38
CA ASP A 123 4.85 -1.33 -7.57
C ASP A 123 3.47 -0.67 -7.48
N LEU A 124 2.82 -0.71 -6.31
CA LEU A 124 1.60 0.04 -6.01
C LEU A 124 1.77 1.55 -6.28
N LEU A 125 2.87 2.14 -5.80
CA LEU A 125 3.18 3.56 -6.05
C LEU A 125 3.36 3.85 -7.55
N ASN A 126 4.10 3.01 -8.26
CA ASN A 126 4.35 3.19 -9.69
C ASN A 126 3.04 3.06 -10.49
N ASN A 127 2.20 2.09 -10.15
CA ASN A 127 0.91 1.88 -10.78
C ASN A 127 -0.06 3.03 -10.49
N TYR A 128 -0.02 3.58 -9.28
CA TYR A 128 -0.74 4.82 -8.95
C TYR A 128 -0.28 6.02 -9.78
N ILE A 129 1.04 6.24 -9.88
CA ILE A 129 1.59 7.31 -10.72
C ILE A 129 1.17 7.15 -12.18
N LYS A 130 1.19 5.91 -12.69
CA LYS A 130 0.73 5.60 -14.05
C LYS A 130 -0.76 5.91 -14.19
N PHE A 131 -1.61 5.44 -13.29
CA PHE A 131 -3.04 5.74 -13.28
C PHE A 131 -3.31 7.24 -13.30
N ARG A 132 -2.64 8.02 -12.43
CA ARG A 132 -2.76 9.48 -12.37
C ARG A 132 -2.41 10.13 -13.72
N LYS A 133 -1.26 9.78 -14.28
CA LYS A 133 -0.77 10.40 -15.52
C LYS A 133 -1.53 9.98 -16.76
N THR A 134 -1.87 8.70 -16.88
CA THR A 134 -2.46 8.16 -18.12
C THR A 134 -3.98 8.18 -18.11
N THR A 135 -4.59 7.83 -16.97
CA THR A 135 -6.04 7.67 -16.86
C THR A 135 -6.69 8.96 -16.37
N LEU A 136 -6.14 9.55 -15.29
CA LEU A 136 -6.64 10.83 -14.79
C LEU A 136 -6.14 12.04 -15.60
N LYS A 137 -5.03 11.89 -16.33
CA LYS A 137 -4.38 12.96 -17.12
C LYS A 137 -3.98 14.15 -16.24
N GLN A 138 -3.45 13.85 -15.05
CA GLN A 138 -3.01 14.80 -14.02
C GLN A 138 -1.53 14.61 -13.65
#